data_AF-A0A4U1F758-F1
#
_entry.id   AF-A0A4U1F758-F1
#
_cell.length_a   1.000
_cell.length_b   1.000
_cell.length_c   1.000
_cell.angle_alpha   90.00
_cell.angle_beta   90.00
_cell.angle_gamma   90.00
#
_symmetry.space_group_name_H-M   'P 1'
#
loop_
_entity.id
_entity.type
_entity.pdbx_description
1 polymer ?
#
loop_
_entity_poly.entity_id
_entity_poly.type
_entity_poly.pdbx_seq_one_letter_code
_entity_poly.pdbx_strand_id
1 'polypeptide(L)'
;MSRLSLTRSPVSPLAAQGIPLPAQLTKSNAPVHIDVGGHMYTSSLATLTKYPDSRISRLFNGTEPIVLDSLKQHYFIDRDGEIFRYVLSFLRTSKLLLPDDFKLSRQP
;
A
#
# COMPACT_ATOMS: atom_id res chain seq x y z
N MET A 1 -7.13 51.48 13.08
CA MET A 1 -5.93 50.71 13.45
C MET A 1 -6.09 49.31 12.89
N SER A 2 -5.87 49.16 11.59
CA SER A 2 -4.65 48.54 11.00
C SER A 2 -4.89 47.06 10.70
N ARG A 3 -5.33 46.79 9.46
CA ARG A 3 -5.39 45.46 8.86
C ARG A 3 -3.96 44.90 8.79
N LEU A 4 -3.70 43.78 9.46
CA LEU A 4 -2.50 42.99 9.23
C LEU A 4 -2.70 42.18 7.96
N SER A 5 -2.33 42.76 6.83
CA SER A 5 -2.05 42.04 5.60
C SER A 5 -0.79 41.19 5.80
N LEU A 6 -0.98 39.91 6.12
CA LEU A 6 0.08 38.90 6.05
C LEU A 6 0.45 38.71 4.57
N THR A 7 1.61 39.24 4.22
CA THR A 7 2.20 39.16 2.89
C THR A 7 2.56 37.71 2.58
N ARG A 8 2.19 37.28 1.37
CA ARG A 8 2.56 35.99 0.77
C ARG A 8 4.08 35.84 0.84
N SER A 9 4.56 34.68 1.28
CA SER A 9 5.90 34.20 0.96
C SER A 9 5.75 32.97 0.05
N PRO A 10 5.86 33.09 -1.29
CA PRO A 10 6.05 31.93 -2.13
C PRO A 10 7.56 31.78 -2.35
N VAL A 11 8.29 31.34 -1.32
CA VAL A 11 9.62 30.78 -1.58
C VAL A 11 9.41 29.30 -1.78
N SER A 12 8.93 28.93 -2.97
CA SER A 12 9.18 27.58 -3.49
C SER A 12 10.67 27.54 -3.80
N PRO A 13 11.47 26.72 -3.11
CA PRO A 13 12.86 26.59 -3.48
C PRO A 13 12.90 25.99 -4.88
N LEU A 14 13.63 26.68 -5.75
CA LEU A 14 14.16 26.17 -7.01
C LEU A 14 14.46 24.68 -6.82
N ALA A 15 13.70 23.81 -7.49
CA ALA A 15 13.96 22.38 -7.48
C ALA A 15 15.39 22.18 -7.98
N ALA A 16 16.31 21.86 -7.06
CA ALA A 16 17.67 21.47 -7.40
C ALA A 16 17.57 20.22 -8.27
N GLN A 17 17.74 20.42 -9.58
CA GLN A 17 17.63 19.40 -10.60
C GLN A 17 18.52 18.21 -10.22
N GLY A 18 17.92 17.04 -9.99
CA GLY A 18 18.63 15.78 -9.75
C GLY A 18 18.69 15.29 -8.30
N ILE A 19 18.17 16.03 -7.30
CA ILE A 19 18.09 15.53 -5.92
C ILE A 19 16.72 14.85 -5.70
N PRO A 20 16.67 13.56 -5.29
CA PRO A 20 15.41 12.91 -4.98
C PRO A 20 14.76 13.60 -3.76
N LEU A 21 13.51 14.04 -3.92
CA LEU A 21 12.72 14.62 -2.84
C LEU A 21 11.81 13.56 -2.21
N PRO A 22 11.68 13.53 -0.87
CA PRO A 22 10.69 12.68 -0.23
C PRO A 22 9.28 13.01 -0.73
N ALA A 23 8.51 11.98 -1.09
CA ALA A 23 7.11 12.15 -1.44
C ALA A 23 6.30 12.56 -0.21
N GLN A 24 5.37 13.50 -0.38
CA GLN A 24 4.40 13.82 0.67
C GLN A 24 3.47 12.62 0.88
N LEU A 25 3.39 12.15 2.12
CA LEU A 25 2.53 11.03 2.47
C LEU A 25 1.06 11.46 2.50
N THR A 26 0.21 10.65 1.89
CA THR A 26 -1.24 10.75 1.85
C THR A 26 -1.82 9.41 2.29
N LYS A 27 -3.12 9.38 2.57
CA LYS A 27 -3.83 8.12 2.87
C LYS A 27 -3.62 7.07 1.77
N SER A 28 -3.52 7.48 0.50
CA SER A 28 -3.46 6.55 -0.63
C SER A 28 -2.06 5.99 -0.90
N ASN A 29 -1.00 6.74 -0.58
CA ASN A 29 0.39 6.35 -0.88
C ASN A 29 1.20 5.94 0.37
N ALA A 30 0.67 6.15 1.59
CA ALA A 30 1.33 5.75 2.82
C ALA A 30 1.61 4.23 2.82
N PRO A 31 2.78 3.81 3.32
CA PRO A 31 3.11 2.40 3.45
C PRO A 31 2.11 1.67 4.35
N VAL A 32 1.64 0.52 3.90
CA VAL A 32 0.81 -0.41 4.65
C VAL A 32 1.56 -1.73 4.77
N HIS A 33 1.86 -2.12 6.01
CA HIS A 33 2.54 -3.38 6.31
C HIS A 33 1.53 -4.50 6.57
N ILE A 34 1.77 -5.65 5.96
CA ILE A 34 0.87 -6.80 6.00
C ILE A 34 1.72 -8.06 6.20
N ASP A 35 1.46 -8.81 7.25
CA ASP A 35 1.95 -10.17 7.45
C ASP A 35 0.95 -11.14 6.83
N VAL A 36 1.40 -11.92 5.85
CA VAL A 36 0.58 -12.93 5.17
C VAL A 36 1.17 -14.31 5.42
N GLY A 37 0.62 -15.03 6.38
CA GLY A 37 1.09 -16.36 6.78
C GLY A 37 2.60 -16.40 7.11
N GLY A 38 3.12 -15.36 7.77
CA GLY A 38 4.54 -15.22 8.12
C GLY A 38 5.38 -14.46 7.10
N HIS A 39 4.83 -14.11 5.93
CA HIS A 39 5.53 -13.33 4.91
C HIS A 39 5.17 -11.85 5.00
N MET A 40 6.17 -11.01 5.27
CA MET A 40 5.98 -9.57 5.37
C MET A 40 5.93 -8.89 4.00
N TYR A 41 4.86 -8.16 3.75
CA TYR A 41 4.65 -7.33 2.58
C TYR A 41 4.45 -5.86 2.96
N THR A 42 4.87 -4.98 2.04
CA THR A 42 4.57 -3.55 2.10
C THR A 42 3.87 -3.13 0.81
N SER A 43 2.76 -2.42 0.96
CA SER A 43 1.96 -1.89 -0.14
C SER A 43 1.40 -0.51 0.23
N SER A 44 0.36 -0.06 -0.48
CA SER A 44 -0.35 1.19 -0.21
C SER A 44 -1.87 0.99 -0.30
N LEU A 45 -2.66 1.85 0.35
CA LEU A 45 -4.12 1.77 0.25
C LEU A 45 -4.59 1.90 -1.21
N ALA A 46 -3.98 2.76 -2.03
CA ALA A 46 -4.30 2.87 -3.45
C ALA A 46 -4.21 1.53 -4.19
N THR A 47 -3.23 0.70 -3.83
CA THR A 47 -3.04 -0.63 -4.43
C THR A 47 -4.07 -1.62 -3.87
N LEU A 48 -4.22 -1.66 -2.54
CA LEU A 48 -5.04 -2.65 -1.85
C LEU A 48 -6.53 -2.45 -2.08
N THR A 49 -6.98 -1.22 -2.36
CA THR A 49 -8.38 -0.88 -2.62
C THR A 49 -8.68 -0.60 -4.09
N LYS A 50 -7.78 -0.98 -5.01
CA LYS A 50 -7.93 -0.71 -6.46
C LYS A 50 -9.18 -1.39 -7.07
N TYR A 51 -9.57 -2.54 -6.53
CA TYR A 51 -10.73 -3.32 -6.99
C TYR A 51 -11.77 -3.40 -5.85
N PRO A 52 -12.75 -2.48 -5.80
CA PRO A 52 -13.67 -2.33 -4.67
C PRO A 52 -14.45 -3.59 -4.30
N ASP A 53 -14.80 -4.41 -5.28
CA ASP A 53 -15.60 -5.62 -5.10
C ASP A 53 -14.78 -6.81 -4.57
N SER A 54 -13.45 -6.67 -4.51
CA SER A 54 -12.56 -7.70 -3.98
C SER A 54 -12.58 -7.73 -2.44
N ARG A 55 -12.36 -8.91 -1.87
CA ARG A 55 -12.24 -9.07 -0.41
C ARG A 55 -11.09 -8.24 0.16
N ILE A 56 -9.94 -8.20 -0.52
CA ILE A 56 -8.79 -7.41 -0.05
C ILE A 56 -9.14 -5.92 0.04
N SER A 57 -9.88 -5.39 -0.93
CA SER A 57 -10.34 -4.00 -0.84
C SER A 57 -11.27 -3.79 0.34
N ARG A 58 -12.19 -4.71 0.62
CA ARG A 58 -13.10 -4.61 1.77
C ARG A 58 -12.37 -4.60 3.12
N LEU A 59 -11.29 -5.37 3.25
CA LEU A 59 -10.44 -5.35 4.44
C LEU A 59 -9.75 -3.98 4.63
N PHE A 60 -9.23 -3.40 3.55
CA PHE A 60 -8.44 -2.16 3.61
C PHE A 60 -9.25 -0.86 3.41
N ASN A 61 -10.51 -0.95 3.03
CA ASN A 61 -11.44 0.17 2.98
C ASN A 61 -12.34 0.28 4.23
N GLY A 62 -12.23 -0.68 5.16
CA GLY A 62 -12.96 -0.70 6.43
C GLY A 62 -14.34 -1.36 6.37
N THR A 63 -14.70 -2.01 5.26
CA THR A 63 -15.98 -2.76 5.13
C THR A 63 -15.93 -4.08 5.91
N GLU A 64 -14.79 -4.77 5.87
CA GLU A 64 -14.55 -6.00 6.64
C GLU A 64 -13.46 -5.74 7.70
N PRO A 65 -13.59 -6.28 8.92
CA PRO A 65 -12.54 -6.18 9.92
C PRO A 65 -11.32 -7.00 9.49
N ILE A 66 -10.14 -6.48 9.82
CA ILE A 66 -8.84 -7.15 9.60
C ILE A 66 -8.08 -7.21 10.92
N VAL A 67 -7.36 -8.32 11.13
CA VAL A 67 -6.51 -8.49 12.31
C VAL A 67 -5.32 -7.52 12.24
N LEU A 68 -5.05 -6.83 13.35
CA LEU A 68 -3.89 -5.96 13.53
C LEU A 68 -3.04 -6.53 14.65
N ASP A 69 -1.78 -6.84 14.37
CA ASP A 69 -0.79 -7.13 15.42
C ASP A 69 -0.49 -5.80 16.15
N SER A 70 -0.98 -5.66 17.37
CA SER A 70 -0.83 -4.43 18.15
C SER A 70 0.60 -4.20 18.64
N LEU A 71 1.43 -5.23 18.72
CA LEU A 71 2.82 -5.11 19.14
C LEU A 71 3.69 -4.62 17.99
N LYS A 72 3.47 -5.17 16.79
CA LYS A 72 4.28 -4.89 15.60
C LYS A 72 3.66 -3.86 14.64
N GLN A 73 2.42 -3.45 14.88
CA GLN A 73 1.68 -2.44 14.11
C GLN A 73 1.55 -2.78 12.62
N HIS A 74 1.32 -4.05 12.29
CA HIS A 74 1.02 -4.49 10.92
C HIS A 74 -0.22 -5.37 10.88
N TYR A 75 -0.89 -5.35 9.74
CA TYR A 75 -2.07 -6.18 9.51
C TYR A 75 -1.68 -7.64 9.34
N PHE A 76 -2.60 -8.55 9.63
CA PHE A 76 -2.38 -9.99 9.47
C PHE A 76 -3.45 -10.62 8.56
N ILE A 77 -2.99 -11.48 7.66
CA ILE A 77 -3.81 -12.29 6.77
C ILE A 77 -3.34 -13.74 6.89
N ASP A 78 -4.22 -14.62 7.36
CA ASP A 78 -3.95 -16.05 7.47
C ASP A 78 -4.09 -16.76 6.11
N ARG A 79 -3.12 -16.53 5.22
CA ARG A 79 -3.05 -17.11 3.87
C ARG A 79 -1.60 -17.38 3.48
N ASP A 80 -1.43 -18.16 2.41
CA ASP A 80 -0.13 -18.41 1.80
C ASP A 80 0.54 -17.10 1.33
N GLY A 81 1.67 -16.79 1.97
CA GLY A 81 2.44 -15.61 1.68
C GLY A 81 3.14 -15.64 0.33
N GLU A 82 3.63 -16.79 -0.16
CA GLU A 82 4.32 -16.88 -1.45
C GLU A 82 3.37 -16.59 -2.61
N ILE A 83 2.15 -17.12 -2.53
CA ILE A 83 1.09 -16.88 -3.51
C ILE A 83 0.62 -15.41 -3.47
N PHE A 84 0.62 -14.79 -2.29
CA PHE A 84 0.17 -13.40 -2.14
C PHE A 84 1.00 -12.40 -2.94
N ARG A 85 2.27 -12.69 -3.23
CA ARG A 85 3.11 -11.86 -4.12
C ARG A 85 2.45 -11.64 -5.49
N TYR A 86 1.82 -12.67 -6.05
CA TYR A 86 1.14 -12.57 -7.34
C TYR A 86 -0.15 -11.76 -7.26
N VAL A 87 -0.87 -11.87 -6.14
CA VAL A 87 -2.03 -11.03 -5.84
C VAL A 87 -1.61 -9.56 -5.82
N LEU A 88 -0.57 -9.19 -5.06
CA LEU A 88 -0.06 -7.82 -5.04
C LEU A 88 0.44 -7.35 -6.40
N SER A 89 1.13 -8.21 -7.16
CA SER A 89 1.60 -7.89 -8.51
C SER A 89 0.42 -7.55 -9.44
N PHE A 90 -0.65 -8.36 -9.37
CA PHE A 90 -1.88 -8.09 -10.11
C PHE A 90 -2.53 -6.78 -9.69
N LEU A 91 -2.63 -6.48 -8.39
CA LEU A 91 -3.20 -5.21 -7.91
C LEU A 91 -2.42 -4.00 -8.42
N ARG A 92 -1.09 -4.08 -8.50
CA ARG A 92 -0.26 -3.00 -9.02
C ARG A 92 -0.43 -2.81 -10.53
N THR A 93 -0.30 -3.91 -11.28
CA THR A 93 -0.14 -3.87 -12.75
C THR A 93 -1.44 -4.10 -13.53
N SER A 94 -2.47 -4.60 -12.87
CA SER A 94 -3.70 -5.11 -13.51
C SER A 94 -3.45 -6.24 -14.52
N LYS A 95 -2.32 -6.94 -14.38
CA LYS A 95 -1.92 -8.08 -15.23
C LYS A 95 -1.52 -9.26 -14.35
N LEU A 96 -1.97 -10.45 -14.73
CA LEU A 96 -1.57 -11.69 -14.06
C LEU A 96 -0.25 -12.17 -14.66
N LEU A 97 0.86 -11.87 -13.97
CA LEU A 97 2.22 -12.23 -14.39
C LEU A 97 2.70 -13.40 -13.52
N LEU A 98 2.64 -14.61 -14.09
CA LEU A 98 3.13 -15.83 -13.49
C LEU A 98 4.35 -16.34 -14.27
N PRO A 99 5.30 -17.03 -13.64
CA PRO A 99 6.32 -17.81 -14.35
C PRO A 99 5.67 -18.84 -15.28
N ASP A 100 6.33 -19.15 -16.39
CA ASP A 100 5.81 -20.10 -17.39
C ASP A 100 5.59 -21.51 -16.82
N ASP A 101 6.41 -21.88 -15.83
CA ASP A 101 6.38 -23.16 -15.15
C ASP A 101 5.57 -23.14 -13.85
N PHE A 102 4.73 -22.12 -13.61
CA PHE A 102 3.99 -21.97 -12.36
C PHE A 102 3.19 -23.24 -12.01
N LYS A 103 3.57 -23.87 -10.90
CA LYS A 103 2.83 -24.96 -10.27
C LYS A 103 2.33 -24.46 -8.92
N LEU A 104 1.02 -24.52 -8.71
CA LEU A 104 0.48 -24.42 -7.37
C LEU A 104 0.84 -25.71 -6.64
N SER A 105 1.84 -25.67 -5.77
CA SER A 105 2.09 -26.79 -4.87
C SER A 105 0.83 -26.98 -4.03
N ARG A 106 0.09 -28.06 -4.29
CA ARG A 106 -0.90 -28.53 -3.32
C ARG A 106 -0.10 -28.96 -2.10
N GLN A 107 -0.08 -28.15 -1.05
CA GLN A 107 0.30 -28.68 0.25
C GLN A 107 -0.70 -29.79 0.61
N PRO A 108 -0.22 -30.98 0.99
CA PRO A 108 -1.07 -32.11 1.36
C PRO A 108 -1.93 -31.80 2.59
#